data_AF-A0A4V6RX78-F1
#
_entry.id   AF-A0A4V6RX78-F1
#
_cell.length_a   1.000
_cell.length_b   1.000
_cell.length_c   1.000
_cell.angle_alpha   90.00
_cell.angle_beta   90.00
_cell.angle_gamma   90.00
#
_symmetry.space_group_name_H-M   'P 1'
#
loop_
_entity.id
_entity.type
_entity.pdbx_description
1 polymer ?
#
loop_
_entity_poly.entity_id
_entity_poly.type
_entity_poly.pdbx_seq_one_letter_code
_entity_poly.pdbx_strand_id
1 'polypeptide(L)'
;MTRPASMAVVLEGGLVQALLVQDWPAHVPLPRVAVVDYDTEGADDDEITHFLIGGKPEEAVCRSDVPEVYEHLTDALSPLAVLTALGDPPPDDDGEPPLALAQSVRKSILDLDARINQSEQPPTGDDYKELYVLANCGLIDVLKALGDPTDFGE
;
A
#
# COMPACT_ATOMS: atom_id res chain seq x y z
N MET A 1 -12.11 -2.37 -2.64
CA MET A 1 -10.65 -2.59 -2.72
C MET A 1 -10.02 -2.36 -1.36
N THR A 2 -8.72 -2.57 -1.17
CA THR A 2 -8.06 -2.01 0.02
C THR A 2 -8.07 -0.51 -0.15
N ARG A 3 -8.80 0.19 0.72
CA ARG A 3 -8.77 1.64 0.80
C ARG A 3 -7.31 2.11 0.83
N PRO A 4 -6.98 3.26 0.21
CA PRO A 4 -5.61 3.77 0.27
C PRO A 4 -5.20 3.90 1.74
N ALA A 5 -4.04 3.33 2.06
CA ALA A 5 -3.52 3.38 3.41
C ALA A 5 -3.31 4.84 3.80
N SER A 6 -3.68 5.19 5.03
CA SER A 6 -3.51 6.52 5.59
C SER A 6 -2.61 6.44 6.82
N MET A 7 -1.92 7.54 7.11
CA MET A 7 -0.99 7.63 8.23
C MET A 7 -1.24 8.92 9.00
N ALA A 8 -1.08 8.87 10.32
CA ALA A 8 -1.14 10.04 11.19
C ALA A 8 0.09 10.12 12.09
N VAL A 9 0.55 11.34 12.33
CA VAL A 9 1.54 11.68 13.36
C VAL A 9 0.80 12.33 14.51
N VAL A 10 0.75 11.66 15.66
CA VAL A 10 0.04 12.16 16.84
C VAL A 10 1.00 12.97 17.69
N LEU A 11 0.67 14.25 17.90
CA LEU A 11 1.45 15.18 18.70
C LEU A 11 0.72 15.54 20.00
N GLU A 12 1.46 15.60 21.10
CA GLU A 12 1.00 16.20 22.35
C GLU A 12 2.11 17.09 22.92
N GLY A 13 1.80 18.35 23.20
CA GLY A 13 2.78 19.30 23.72
C GLY A 13 3.97 19.56 22.79
N GLY A 14 3.82 19.32 21.48
CA GLY A 14 4.90 19.43 20.48
C GLY A 14 5.72 18.15 20.29
N LEU A 15 5.49 17.11 21.10
CA LEU A 15 6.21 15.85 21.02
C LEU A 15 5.39 14.80 20.27
N VAL A 16 6.06 14.04 19.40
CA VAL A 16 5.45 12.87 18.76
C VAL A 16 5.18 11.80 19.82
N GLN A 17 3.91 11.48 20.00
CA GLN A 17 3.46 10.45 20.95
C GLN A 17 3.26 9.10 20.27
N ALA A 18 2.72 9.12 19.05
CA ALA A 18 2.46 7.91 18.28
C ALA A 18 2.50 8.19 16.78
N LEU A 19 2.79 7.14 16.02
CA LEU A 19 2.62 7.10 14.58
C LEU A 19 1.59 6.02 14.28
N LEU A 20 0.54 6.37 13.54
CA LEU A 20 -0.56 5.46 13.25
C LEU A 20 -0.65 5.20 11.76
N VAL A 21 -0.84 3.96 11.37
CA VAL A 21 -1.27 3.60 10.01
C VAL A 21 -2.66 2.98 10.05
N GLN A 22 -3.46 3.25 9.03
CA GLN A 22 -4.80 2.70 8.86
C GLN A 22 -4.92 2.14 7.45
N ASP A 23 -5.66 1.04 7.30
CA ASP A 23 -5.85 0.33 6.03
C ASP A 23 -4.51 -0.11 5.39
N TRP A 24 -3.46 -0.29 6.21
CA TRP A 24 -2.15 -0.74 5.73
C TRP A 24 -2.22 -2.22 5.29
N PRO A 25 -1.68 -2.59 4.10
CA PRO A 25 -1.77 -3.96 3.64
C PRO A 25 -1.01 -4.93 4.56
N ALA A 26 -1.70 -5.94 5.09
CA ALA A 26 -1.13 -6.89 6.06
C ALA A 26 0.10 -7.69 5.56
N HIS A 27 0.29 -7.77 4.24
CA HIS A 27 1.42 -8.45 3.60
C HIS A 27 2.61 -7.53 3.29
N VAL A 28 2.46 -6.22 3.51
CA VAL A 28 3.50 -5.21 3.30
C VAL A 28 4.09 -4.83 4.65
N PRO A 29 5.43 -4.85 4.83
CA PRO A 29 6.05 -4.37 6.05
C PRO A 29 5.61 -2.94 6.39
N LEU A 30 5.44 -2.65 7.68
CA LEU A 30 5.15 -1.29 8.14
C LEU A 30 6.29 -0.34 7.74
N PRO A 31 5.99 0.92 7.40
CA PRO A 31 7.01 1.85 7.00
C PRO A 31 7.90 2.19 8.19
N ARG A 32 9.20 2.41 7.94
CA ARG A 32 10.11 2.98 8.94
C ARG A 32 9.99 4.48 8.88
N VAL A 33 9.71 5.11 10.02
CA VAL A 33 9.58 6.56 10.11
C VAL A 33 10.74 7.11 10.94
N ALA A 34 11.40 8.12 10.41
CA ALA A 34 12.35 8.93 11.15
C ALA A 34 11.68 10.26 11.51
N VAL A 35 11.72 10.61 12.78
CA VAL A 35 11.36 11.94 13.27
C VAL A 35 12.66 12.72 13.43
N VAL A 36 12.71 13.89 12.80
CA VAL A 36 13.89 14.76 12.78
C VAL A 36 13.47 16.12 13.31
N ASP A 37 14.03 16.50 14.45
CA ASP A 37 13.89 17.83 15.02
C ASP A 37 15.20 18.59 14.83
N TYR A 38 15.14 19.70 14.10
CA TYR A 38 16.30 20.57 13.88
C TYR A 38 16.51 21.54 15.04
N ASP A 39 15.56 21.64 15.97
CA ASP A 39 15.78 22.36 17.22
C ASP A 39 16.60 21.48 18.17
N THR A 40 17.88 21.81 18.32
CA THR A 40 18.80 21.14 19.25
C THR A 40 18.93 21.91 20.56
N GLU A 41 18.20 23.02 20.75
CA GLU A 41 18.33 23.84 21.95
C GLU A 41 17.88 23.07 23.19
N GLY A 42 18.81 22.85 24.12
CA GLY A 42 18.55 22.17 25.38
C GLY A 42 18.56 20.64 25.32
N ALA A 43 18.89 20.05 24.16
CA ALA A 43 19.18 18.62 24.04
C ALA A 43 20.59 18.31 24.56
N ASP A 44 20.77 17.10 25.11
CA ASP A 44 22.09 16.64 25.52
C ASP A 44 22.93 16.23 24.29
N ASP A 45 24.26 16.35 24.37
CA ASP A 45 25.17 16.06 23.24
C ASP A 45 25.00 14.62 22.68
N ASP A 46 24.57 13.67 23.51
CA ASP A 46 24.33 12.27 23.11
C ASP A 46 22.97 12.05 22.43
N GLU A 47 22.05 13.02 22.51
CA GLU A 47 20.78 13.03 21.78
C GLU A 47 20.92 13.66 20.38
N ILE A 48 21.96 14.50 20.18
CA ILE A 48 22.22 15.20 18.93
C ILE A 48 22.92 14.27 17.92
N THR A 49 22.23 13.99 16.83
CA THR A 49 22.79 13.26 15.70
C THR A 49 23.43 14.24 14.71
N HIS A 50 24.68 13.97 14.35
CA HIS A 50 25.46 14.81 13.43
C HIS A 50 25.49 14.19 12.03
N PHE A 51 25.22 15.02 11.03
CA PHE A 51 25.17 14.65 9.63
C PHE A 51 26.14 15.50 8.80
N LEU A 52 26.49 14.99 7.61
CA LEU A 52 27.21 15.75 6.60
C LEU A 52 26.37 15.77 5.32
N ILE A 53 25.67 16.88 5.08
CA ILE A 53 24.76 17.02 3.94
C ILE A 53 25.36 18.00 2.94
N GLY A 54 25.70 17.52 1.74
CA GLY A 54 26.33 18.36 0.71
C GLY A 54 27.66 19.00 1.16
N GLY A 55 28.38 18.36 2.10
CA GLY A 55 29.63 18.87 2.66
C GLY A 55 29.46 19.90 3.79
N LYS A 56 28.23 20.17 4.22
CA LYS A 56 27.94 21.02 5.39
C LYS A 56 27.62 20.15 6.60
N PRO A 57 28.23 20.43 7.77
CA PRO A 57 27.82 19.79 9.00
C PRO A 57 26.40 20.26 9.36
N GLU A 58 25.54 19.31 9.70
CA GLU A 58 24.16 19.55 10.14
C GLU A 58 23.92 18.74 11.42
N GLU A 59 23.10 19.27 12.31
CA GLU A 59 22.78 18.66 13.61
C GLU A 59 21.26 18.59 13.77
N ALA A 60 20.77 17.49 14.32
CA ALA A 60 19.37 17.31 14.63
C ALA A 60 19.18 16.27 15.74
N VAL A 61 18.11 16.44 16.52
CA VAL A 61 17.63 15.37 17.41
C VAL A 61 16.80 14.41 16.56
N CYS A 62 17.22 13.15 16.53
CA CYS A 62 16.62 12.14 15.65
C CYS A 62 16.16 10.93 16.44
N ARG A 63 14.99 10.41 16.08
CA ARG A 63 14.52 9.11 16.54
C ARG A 63 13.84 8.34 15.43
N SER A 64 13.94 7.02 15.49
CA SER A 64 13.21 6.12 14.59
C SER A 64 12.04 5.51 15.35
N ASP A 65 10.85 5.56 14.76
CA ASP A 65 9.64 4.96 15.31
C ASP A 65 9.03 3.99 14.30
N VAL A 66 8.40 2.93 14.83
CA VAL A 66 7.59 1.98 14.06
C VAL A 66 6.13 2.35 14.30
N PRO A 67 5.35 2.60 13.24
CA PRO A 67 3.94 2.92 13.40
C PRO A 67 3.13 1.77 14.00
N GLU A 68 2.05 2.13 14.68
CA GLU A 68 1.03 1.21 15.16
C GLU A 68 -0.13 1.13 14.16
N VAL A 69 -0.76 -0.04 14.10
CA VAL A 69 -1.93 -0.28 13.24
C VAL A 69 -3.18 0.20 13.98
N TYR A 70 -3.86 1.20 13.41
CA TYR A 70 -5.02 1.87 14.01
C TYR A 70 -6.14 0.90 14.39
N GLU A 71 -6.40 -0.11 13.57
CA GLU A 71 -7.45 -1.11 13.80
C GLU A 71 -7.28 -1.88 15.11
N HIS A 72 -6.11 -1.81 15.74
CA HIS A 72 -5.81 -2.45 17.02
C HIS A 72 -5.96 -1.49 18.22
N LEU A 73 -6.31 -0.22 17.98
CA LEU A 73 -6.40 0.82 19.00
C LEU A 73 -7.84 1.21 19.28
N THR A 74 -8.17 1.38 20.57
CA THR A 74 -9.53 1.73 21.02
C THR A 74 -9.76 3.22 21.21
N ASP A 75 -8.69 3.99 21.46
CA ASP A 75 -8.78 5.37 21.94
C ASP A 75 -8.01 6.37 21.05
N ALA A 76 -7.71 5.99 19.81
CA ALA A 76 -7.02 6.84 18.84
C ALA A 76 -8.00 7.47 17.83
N LEU A 77 -7.65 8.64 17.28
CA LEU A 77 -8.34 9.17 16.11
C LEU A 77 -7.90 8.42 14.85
N SER A 78 -8.87 7.94 14.07
CA SER A 78 -8.64 7.32 12.76
C SER A 78 -7.92 8.30 11.82
N PRO A 79 -6.74 7.94 11.27
CA PRO A 79 -6.07 8.73 10.23
C PRO A 79 -7.01 9.12 9.08
N LEU A 80 -7.82 8.18 8.60
CA LEU A 80 -8.79 8.41 7.53
C LEU A 80 -9.87 9.42 7.92
N ALA A 81 -10.42 9.31 9.14
CA ALA A 81 -11.45 10.24 9.61
C ALA A 81 -10.91 11.66 9.72
N VAL A 82 -9.65 11.83 10.15
CA VAL A 82 -8.98 13.13 10.22
C VAL A 82 -8.79 13.72 8.82
N LEU A 83 -8.23 12.96 7.87
CA LEU A 83 -8.05 13.41 6.49
C LEU A 83 -9.38 13.81 5.84
N THR A 84 -10.44 13.02 6.06
CA THR A 84 -11.78 13.32 5.59
C THR A 84 -12.32 14.64 6.18
N ALA A 85 -12.14 14.86 7.48
CA ALA A 85 -12.55 16.10 8.15
C ALA A 85 -11.77 17.34 7.66
N LEU A 86 -10.53 17.13 7.20
CA LEU A 86 -9.68 18.17 6.59
C LEU A 86 -10.01 18.45 5.11
N GLY A 87 -10.95 17.71 4.52
CA GLY A 87 -11.35 17.88 3.13
C GLY A 87 -10.47 17.15 2.12
N ASP A 88 -9.69 16.15 2.57
CA ASP A 88 -8.87 15.27 1.74
C ASP A 88 -9.37 13.81 1.87
N PRO A 89 -10.62 13.52 1.46
CA PRO A 89 -11.13 12.16 1.49
C PRO A 89 -10.37 11.29 0.48
N PRO A 90 -10.24 9.98 0.73
CA PRO A 90 -9.67 9.08 -0.24
C PRO A 90 -10.49 9.10 -1.53
N PRO A 91 -9.87 8.82 -2.70
CA PRO A 91 -10.60 8.68 -3.96
C PRO A 91 -11.74 7.66 -3.84
N ASP A 92 -12.89 7.98 -4.44
CA ASP A 92 -14.06 7.10 -4.48
C ASP A 92 -13.71 5.77 -5.18
N ASP A 93 -14.03 4.67 -4.49
CA ASP A 93 -13.68 3.28 -4.85
C ASP A 93 -14.77 2.66 -5.75
N ASP A 94 -14.84 3.09 -7.02
CA ASP A 94 -15.79 2.55 -8.00
C ASP A 94 -15.26 1.31 -8.77
N GLY A 95 -14.07 0.81 -8.42
CA GLY A 95 -13.40 -0.31 -9.09
C GLY A 95 -13.62 -1.69 -8.43
N GLU A 96 -13.53 -2.76 -9.23
CA GLU A 96 -13.60 -4.13 -8.70
C GLU A 96 -12.27 -4.52 -8.01
N PRO A 97 -12.28 -5.18 -6.81
CA PRO A 97 -11.06 -5.46 -6.09
C PRO A 97 -10.02 -6.31 -6.82
N PRO A 98 -8.70 -6.03 -6.70
CA PRO A 98 -7.65 -6.85 -7.30
C PRO A 98 -7.80 -8.33 -6.96
N LEU A 99 -8.21 -8.63 -5.72
CA LEU A 99 -8.48 -9.99 -5.29
C LEU A 99 -9.70 -10.59 -5.99
N ALA A 100 -10.78 -9.82 -6.18
CA ALA A 100 -11.97 -10.26 -6.89
C ALA A 100 -11.66 -10.49 -8.38
N LEU A 101 -10.92 -9.58 -9.01
CA LEU A 101 -10.39 -9.75 -10.37
C LEU A 101 -9.52 -10.99 -10.48
N ALA A 102 -8.54 -11.19 -9.58
CA ALA A 102 -7.67 -12.37 -9.59
C ALA A 102 -8.45 -13.68 -9.39
N GLN A 103 -9.47 -13.68 -8.52
CA GLN A 103 -10.37 -14.81 -8.32
C GLN A 103 -11.21 -15.09 -9.58
N SER A 104 -11.70 -14.04 -10.24
CA SER A 104 -12.44 -14.13 -11.49
C SER A 104 -11.56 -14.72 -12.61
N VAL A 105 -10.34 -14.22 -12.79
CA VAL A 105 -9.37 -14.74 -13.75
C VAL A 105 -9.05 -16.21 -13.48
N ARG A 106 -8.77 -16.57 -12.22
CA ARG A 106 -8.53 -17.97 -11.83
C ARG A 106 -9.71 -18.86 -12.17
N LYS A 107 -10.94 -18.40 -11.92
CA LYS A 107 -12.15 -19.15 -12.24
C LYS A 107 -12.27 -19.35 -13.75
N SER A 108 -12.09 -18.31 -14.55
CA SER A 108 -12.13 -18.39 -16.02
C SER A 108 -11.09 -19.37 -16.59
N ILE A 109 -9.88 -19.40 -16.03
CA ILE A 109 -8.85 -20.37 -16.42
C ILE A 109 -9.28 -21.81 -16.11
N LEU A 110 -9.84 -22.05 -14.92
CA LEU A 110 -10.33 -23.38 -14.52
C LEU A 110 -11.54 -23.83 -15.37
N ASP A 111 -12.43 -22.90 -15.69
CA ASP A 111 -13.59 -23.17 -16.55
C ASP A 111 -13.15 -23.51 -17.98
N LEU A 112 -12.12 -22.84 -18.52
CA LEU A 112 -11.52 -23.18 -19.81
C LEU A 112 -10.84 -24.56 -19.78
N ASP A 113 -10.04 -24.84 -18.75
CA ASP A 113 -9.40 -26.15 -18.58
C ASP A 113 -10.45 -27.28 -18.49
N ALA A 114 -11.54 -27.06 -17.75
CA ALA A 114 -12.65 -28.01 -17.68
C ALA A 114 -13.33 -28.23 -19.04
N ARG A 115 -13.53 -27.16 -19.84
CA ARG A 115 -14.08 -27.26 -21.21
C ARG A 115 -13.17 -28.06 -22.13
N ILE A 116 -11.86 -27.80 -22.10
CA ILE A 116 -10.86 -28.53 -22.90
C ILE A 116 -10.89 -30.01 -22.52
N ASN A 117 -10.87 -30.33 -21.23
CA ASN A 117 -10.90 -31.71 -20.74
C ASN A 117 -12.20 -32.44 -21.12
N GLN A 118 -13.35 -31.76 -21.13
CA GLN A 118 -14.63 -32.34 -21.55
C GLN A 118 -14.72 -32.65 -23.05
N SER A 119 -13.89 -32.02 -23.87
CA SER A 119 -13.88 -32.27 -25.32
C SER A 119 -13.29 -33.64 -25.69
N GLU A 120 -12.62 -34.32 -24.75
CA GLU A 120 -11.87 -35.58 -24.94
C GLU A 120 -10.87 -35.54 -26.12
N GLN A 121 -10.49 -34.34 -26.57
CA GLN A 121 -9.54 -34.09 -27.63
C GLN A 121 -8.30 -33.37 -27.09
N PRO A 122 -7.13 -33.53 -27.73
CA PRO A 122 -5.96 -32.78 -27.35
C PRO A 122 -6.20 -31.27 -27.57
N PRO A 123 -5.64 -30.38 -26.72
CA PRO A 123 -5.80 -28.94 -26.86
C PRO A 123 -5.33 -28.44 -28.23
N THR A 124 -6.11 -27.55 -28.81
CA THR A 124 -5.84 -26.91 -30.11
C THR A 124 -5.08 -25.61 -29.96
N GLY A 125 -4.56 -25.08 -31.07
CA GLY A 125 -3.95 -23.74 -31.08
C GLY A 125 -4.89 -22.63 -30.62
N ASP A 126 -6.19 -22.78 -30.88
CA ASP A 126 -7.21 -21.81 -30.44
C ASP A 126 -7.41 -21.87 -28.91
N ASP A 127 -7.37 -23.06 -28.31
CA ASP A 127 -7.44 -23.23 -26.85
C ASP A 127 -6.27 -22.54 -26.15
N TYR A 128 -5.05 -22.68 -26.69
CA TYR A 128 -3.88 -21.97 -26.16
C TYR A 128 -4.00 -20.45 -26.34
N LYS A 129 -4.59 -19.98 -27.43
CA LYS A 129 -4.83 -18.55 -27.67
C LYS A 129 -5.85 -17.99 -26.69
N GLU A 130 -6.95 -18.71 -26.43
CA GLU A 130 -7.98 -18.32 -25.46
C GLU A 130 -7.37 -18.26 -24.05
N LEU A 131 -6.57 -19.26 -23.66
CA LEU A 131 -5.87 -19.28 -22.38
C LEU A 131 -4.88 -18.10 -22.26
N TYR A 132 -4.11 -17.82 -23.30
CA TYR A 132 -3.16 -16.71 -23.32
C TYR A 132 -3.88 -15.36 -23.12
N VAL A 133 -4.98 -15.12 -23.84
CA VAL A 133 -5.76 -13.89 -23.70
C VAL A 133 -6.34 -13.77 -22.30
N LEU A 134 -6.97 -14.84 -21.78
CA LEU A 134 -7.53 -14.84 -20.43
C LEU A 134 -6.48 -14.55 -19.34
N ALA A 135 -5.33 -15.24 -19.41
CA ALA A 135 -4.27 -15.05 -18.43
C ALA A 135 -3.61 -13.68 -18.55
N ASN A 136 -3.31 -13.22 -19.76
CA ASN A 136 -2.60 -11.97 -19.97
C ASN A 136 -3.48 -10.74 -19.71
N CYS A 137 -4.68 -10.68 -20.29
CA CYS A 137 -5.62 -9.59 -20.03
C CYS A 137 -6.06 -9.59 -18.57
N GLY A 138 -6.36 -10.75 -18.01
CA GLY A 138 -6.71 -10.88 -16.60
C GLY A 138 -5.61 -10.41 -15.65
N LEU A 139 -4.34 -10.71 -15.97
CA LEU A 139 -3.21 -10.23 -15.19
C LEU A 139 -3.04 -8.71 -15.32
N ILE A 140 -3.22 -8.15 -16.52
CA ILE A 140 -3.20 -6.70 -16.75
C ILE A 140 -4.27 -6.01 -15.91
N ASP A 141 -5.50 -6.53 -15.88
CA ASP A 141 -6.58 -5.96 -15.08
C ASP A 141 -6.26 -5.98 -13.58
N VAL A 142 -5.67 -7.08 -13.10
CA VAL A 142 -5.20 -7.18 -11.71
C VAL A 142 -4.08 -6.18 -11.42
N LEU A 143 -3.11 -6.02 -12.32
CA LEU A 143 -2.00 -5.07 -12.16
C LEU A 143 -2.49 -3.62 -12.17
N LYS A 144 -3.40 -3.25 -13.07
CA LYS A 144 -4.06 -1.93 -13.08
C LYS A 144 -4.80 -1.67 -11.78
N ALA A 145 -5.56 -2.65 -11.28
CA ALA A 145 -6.27 -2.52 -10.01
C ALA A 145 -5.32 -2.43 -8.79
N LEU A 146 -4.11 -2.98 -8.88
CA LEU A 146 -3.05 -2.82 -7.88
C LEU A 146 -2.30 -1.49 -7.98
N GLY A 147 -2.58 -0.66 -9.01
CA GLY A 147 -1.96 0.64 -9.21
C GLY A 147 -0.67 0.61 -10.05
N ASP A 148 -0.45 -0.42 -10.88
CA ASP A 148 0.66 -0.44 -11.83
C ASP A 148 0.47 0.70 -12.87
N PRO A 149 1.43 1.64 -12.99
CA PRO A 149 1.31 2.79 -13.90
C PRO A 149 1.66 2.44 -15.36
N THR A 150 2.02 1.19 -15.65
CA THR A 150 2.42 0.75 -16.98
C THR A 150 1.24 0.86 -17.97
N ASP A 151 1.51 1.46 -19.14
CA ASP A 151 0.58 1.42 -20.27
C ASP A 151 0.74 0.09 -21.00
N PHE A 152 -0.28 -0.77 -20.87
CA PHE A 152 -0.30 -2.11 -21.48
C PHE A 152 -0.85 -2.11 -22.92
N GLY A 153 -1.21 -0.94 -23.47
CA GLY A 153 -1.93 -0.81 -24.73
C GLY A 153 -3.42 -1.16 -24.60
N GLU A 154 -4.24 -0.63 -25.51
CA GLU A 154 -5.64 -1.07 -25.71
C GLU A 154 -5.73 -2.38 -26.51
#